data_AF-A0A7R9DNY4-F1
#
_entry.id   AF-A0A7R9DNY4-F1
#
_cell.length_a   1.000
_cell.length_b   1.000
_cell.length_c   1.000
_cell.angle_alpha   90.00
_cell.angle_beta   90.00
_cell.angle_gamma   90.00
#
_symmetry.space_group_name_H-M   'P 1'
#
loop_
_entity.id
_entity.type
_entity.pdbx_description
1 polymer ?
#
loop_
_entity_poly.entity_id
_entity_poly.type
_entity_poly.pdbx_seq_one_letter_code
_entity_poly.pdbx_strand_id
1 'polypeptide(L)'
;MILNDKTQYEKYEDFMVRRVLAVDPDTRWCPAPDCSFAVIAAGCASCPKIKCERLGCDAYFCYHCKAEWHPNQTCDAARAQRSPNVRSSSISFSQDSQHRDDIKPCPRCQVLIVKMDDGSCNHMTCAVCGAEFCWLCMKEISDLHYLSPSGCTFWGKKPWSRKKKILWQLGTLVGAPVGIGLVAGIAVPAMIIGIPVWVGRKLYSRYELANKHKRNLAIAGGVTAS
;
A
#
# COMPACT_ATOMS: atom_id res chain seq x y z
N MET A 1 0.86 17.17 26.56
CA MET A 1 0.32 17.38 25.20
C MET A 1 1.43 18.02 24.38
N ILE A 2 1.79 17.50 23.20
CA ILE A 2 2.94 17.96 22.39
C ILE A 2 2.87 19.48 22.12
N LEU A 3 1.66 20.03 22.02
CA LEU A 3 1.39 21.46 21.78
C LEU A 3 1.80 22.37 22.96
N ASN A 4 2.04 21.84 24.15
CA ASN A 4 2.40 22.63 25.33
C ASN A 4 3.91 22.68 25.59
N ASP A 5 4.71 21.91 24.85
CA ASP A 5 6.17 21.91 24.96
C ASP A 5 6.77 22.47 23.66
N LYS A 6 7.36 23.66 23.77
CA LYS A 6 7.98 24.36 22.64
C LYS A 6 9.01 23.50 21.91
N THR A 7 9.81 22.72 22.64
CA THR A 7 10.86 21.89 22.02
C THR A 7 10.31 20.70 21.24
N GLN A 8 9.21 20.11 21.72
CA GLN A 8 8.53 19.05 21.00
C GLN A 8 7.80 19.58 19.77
N TYR A 9 7.21 20.78 19.89
CA TYR A 9 6.54 21.46 18.80
C TYR A 9 7.51 21.82 17.66
N GLU A 10 8.67 22.40 17.98
CA GLU A 10 9.70 22.73 16.97
C GLU A 10 10.20 21.48 16.22
N LYS A 11 10.43 20.38 16.95
CA LYS A 11 10.79 19.09 16.32
C LYS A 11 9.69 18.55 15.43
N TYR A 12 8.42 18.69 15.85
CA TYR A 12 7.28 18.27 15.05
C TYR A 12 7.22 19.05 13.73
N GLU A 13 7.34 20.37 13.78
CA GLU A 13 7.37 21.24 12.59
C GLU A 13 8.51 20.85 11.65
N ASP A 14 9.73 20.68 12.18
CA ASP A 14 10.89 20.25 11.41
C ASP A 14 10.63 18.92 10.69
N PHE A 15 10.17 17.90 11.43
CA PHE A 15 9.90 16.58 10.85
C PHE A 15 8.76 16.60 9.84
N MET A 16 7.74 17.43 10.04
CA MET A 16 6.66 17.62 9.07
C MET A 16 7.18 18.24 7.77
N VAL A 17 8.00 19.27 7.84
CA VAL A 17 8.64 19.87 6.66
C VAL A 17 9.51 18.82 5.96
N ARG A 18 10.32 18.05 6.71
CA ARG A 18 11.15 17.00 6.10
C ARG A 18 10.33 15.96 5.35
N ARG A 19 9.19 15.55 5.93
CA ARG A 19 8.29 14.57 5.32
C ARG A 19 7.71 15.06 4.00
N VAL A 20 7.25 16.31 3.93
CA VAL A 20 6.70 16.90 2.70
C VAL A 20 7.78 17.00 1.63
N LEU A 21 8.93 17.55 2.00
CA LEU A 21 10.08 17.71 1.11
C LEU A 21 10.68 16.38 0.62
N ALA A 22 10.58 15.30 1.40
CA ALA A 22 11.04 13.97 0.98
C ALA A 22 10.21 13.36 -0.16
N VAL A 23 8.99 13.87 -0.40
CA VAL A 23 8.11 13.43 -1.49
C VAL A 23 8.37 14.23 -2.78
N ASP A 24 8.88 15.45 -2.66
CA ASP A 24 9.15 16.32 -3.81
C ASP A 24 10.34 15.80 -4.65
N PRO A 25 10.14 15.51 -5.95
CA PRO A 25 11.20 14.95 -6.80
C PRO A 25 12.38 15.90 -7.03
N ASP A 26 12.19 17.21 -6.88
CA ASP A 26 13.22 18.23 -7.13
C ASP A 26 13.98 18.64 -5.86
N THR A 27 13.49 18.23 -4.68
CA THR A 27 14.16 18.51 -3.41
C THR A 27 15.40 17.64 -3.21
N ARG A 28 16.49 18.27 -2.80
CA ARG A 28 17.77 17.62 -2.49
C ARG A 28 18.30 18.08 -1.13
N TRP A 29 18.46 17.11 -0.24
CA TRP A 29 19.05 17.32 1.08
C TRP A 29 20.57 17.40 0.98
N CYS A 30 21.16 18.33 1.72
CA CYS A 30 22.61 18.41 1.84
C CYS A 30 23.15 17.14 2.51
N PRO A 31 24.15 16.44 1.93
CA PRO A 31 24.72 15.23 2.53
C PRO A 31 25.75 15.51 3.63
N ALA A 32 26.07 16.77 3.91
CA ALA A 32 27.05 17.12 4.93
C ALA A 32 26.55 16.71 6.34
N PRO A 33 27.44 16.21 7.21
CA PRO A 33 27.08 15.88 8.58
C PRO A 33 26.49 17.11 9.28
N ASP A 34 25.46 16.89 10.10
CA ASP A 34 24.78 17.94 10.89
C ASP A 34 24.20 19.11 10.07
N CYS A 35 24.02 18.92 8.75
CA CYS A 35 23.34 19.87 7.88
C CYS A 35 21.92 19.39 7.57
N SER A 36 20.92 20.11 8.10
CA SER A 36 19.50 19.87 7.82
C SER A 36 18.94 20.74 6.70
N PHE A 37 19.79 21.32 5.85
CA PHE A 37 19.37 22.20 4.77
C PHE A 37 19.03 21.41 3.51
N ALA A 38 17.98 21.81 2.81
CA ALA A 38 17.54 21.22 1.56
C ALA A 38 17.37 22.32 0.49
N VAL A 39 17.68 21.97 -0.75
CA VAL A 39 17.55 22.86 -1.91
C VAL A 39 16.51 22.26 -2.86
N ILE A 40 15.56 23.08 -3.33
CA ILE A 40 14.58 22.68 -4.35
C ILE A 40 15.16 23.09 -5.71
N ALA A 41 15.72 22.11 -6.44
CA ALA A 41 16.43 22.35 -7.69
C ALA A 41 15.50 22.21 -8.91
N ALA A 42 14.43 23.00 -8.95
CA ALA A 42 13.43 22.97 -10.03
C ALA A 42 14.06 23.32 -11.39
N GLY A 43 13.78 22.52 -12.43
CA GLY A 43 14.25 22.77 -13.80
C GLY A 43 15.76 22.60 -14.05
N CYS A 44 16.53 22.15 -13.04
CA CYS A 44 17.99 22.02 -13.11
C CYS A 44 18.49 20.62 -13.49
N ALA A 45 17.68 19.79 -14.17
CA ALA A 45 18.09 18.44 -14.58
C ALA A 45 19.38 18.42 -15.43
N SER A 46 19.67 19.52 -16.15
CA SER A 46 20.88 19.69 -16.95
C SER A 46 22.12 20.09 -16.13
N CYS A 47 21.95 20.57 -14.90
CA CYS A 47 23.02 21.02 -14.02
C CYS A 47 23.15 20.08 -12.81
N PRO A 48 24.05 19.08 -12.85
CA PRO A 48 24.11 18.06 -11.82
C PRO A 48 24.77 18.52 -10.51
N LYS A 49 25.42 19.70 -10.47
CA LYS A 49 26.15 20.22 -9.30
C LYS A 49 25.28 21.21 -8.53
N ILE A 50 25.04 20.93 -7.25
CA ILE A 50 24.29 21.80 -6.34
C ILE A 50 25.22 22.26 -5.23
N LYS A 51 25.10 23.53 -4.82
CA LYS A 51 25.78 24.10 -3.66
C LYS A 51 24.78 24.20 -2.50
N CYS A 52 25.19 23.86 -1.28
CA CYS A 52 24.41 24.14 -0.08
C CYS A 52 24.35 25.67 0.15
N GLU A 53 23.15 26.20 0.42
CA GLU A 53 22.96 27.64 0.67
C GLU A 53 22.94 27.99 2.17
N ARG A 54 23.15 27.00 3.05
CA ARG A 54 23.24 27.22 4.49
C ARG A 54 24.53 27.98 4.82
N LEU A 55 24.41 29.06 5.58
CA LEU A 55 25.57 29.77 6.14
C LEU A 55 26.44 28.79 6.96
N GLY A 56 27.74 28.74 6.66
CA GLY A 56 28.70 27.84 7.30
C GLY A 56 28.76 26.41 6.72
N CYS A 57 28.05 26.12 5.63
CA CYS A 57 28.14 24.85 4.92
C CYS A 57 28.57 25.06 3.46
N ASP A 58 29.80 24.68 3.12
CA ASP A 58 30.34 24.79 1.75
C ASP A 58 30.27 23.48 0.96
N ALA A 59 29.35 22.59 1.34
CA ALA A 59 29.20 21.30 0.68
C ALA A 59 28.59 21.44 -0.72
N TYR A 60 29.11 20.66 -1.66
CA TYR A 60 28.55 20.48 -3.00
C TYR A 60 28.08 19.04 -3.16
N PHE A 61 26.94 18.85 -3.82
CA PHE A 61 26.34 17.53 -3.99
C PHE A 61 25.68 17.36 -5.36
N CYS A 62 25.45 16.10 -5.72
CA CYS A 62 24.93 15.72 -7.03
C CYS A 62 23.39 15.70 -7.04
N TYR A 63 22.79 16.34 -8.04
CA TYR A 63 21.35 16.31 -8.29
C TYR A 63 20.83 14.88 -8.51
N HIS A 64 21.56 14.01 -9.22
CA HIS A 64 21.05 12.69 -9.59
C HIS A 64 21.19 11.65 -8.47
N CYS A 65 22.37 11.56 -7.84
CA CYS A 65 22.63 10.53 -6.83
C CYS A 65 22.47 11.00 -5.38
N LYS A 66 22.22 12.30 -5.16
CA LYS A 66 22.02 12.92 -3.84
C LYS A 66 23.20 12.83 -2.88
N ALA A 67 24.38 12.43 -3.36
CA ALA A 67 25.58 12.31 -2.57
C ALA A 67 26.57 13.45 -2.89
N GLU A 68 27.69 13.51 -2.19
CA GLU A 68 28.72 14.55 -2.40
C GLU A 68 29.12 14.67 -3.88
N TRP A 69 29.49 15.87 -4.29
CA TRP A 69 29.81 16.19 -5.67
C TRP A 69 31.02 15.38 -6.14
N HIS A 70 30.86 14.69 -7.27
CA HIS A 70 31.88 13.84 -7.88
C HIS A 70 32.17 14.30 -9.32
N PRO A 71 33.12 15.22 -9.52
CA PRO A 71 33.46 15.68 -10.86
C PRO A 71 34.06 14.54 -11.69
N ASN A 72 33.80 14.54 -13.00
CA ASN A 72 34.39 13.61 -13.98
C ASN A 72 34.10 12.12 -13.72
N GLN A 73 33.09 11.81 -12.92
CA GLN A 73 32.69 10.44 -12.62
C GLN A 73 31.18 10.28 -12.76
N THR A 74 30.76 9.10 -13.23
CA THR A 74 29.34 8.73 -13.20
C THR A 74 28.88 8.51 -11.77
N CYS A 75 27.57 8.66 -11.54
CA CYS A 75 26.97 8.41 -10.22
C CYS A 75 27.27 6.99 -9.72
N ASP A 76 27.30 6.00 -10.61
CA ASP A 76 27.59 4.61 -10.27
C ASP A 76 29.05 4.42 -9.86
N ALA A 77 30.00 5.03 -10.58
CA ALA A 77 31.41 4.99 -10.23
C ALA A 77 31.65 5.59 -8.83
N ALA A 78 31.07 6.78 -8.58
CA ALA A 78 31.18 7.48 -7.30
C ALA A 78 30.52 6.70 -6.15
N ARG A 79 29.31 6.16 -6.36
CA ARG A 79 28.64 5.29 -5.38
C ARG A 79 29.53 4.12 -5.01
N ALA A 80 30.12 3.49 -6.01
CA ALA A 80 30.86 2.28 -5.81
C ALA A 80 32.22 2.60 -5.12
N GLN A 81 32.80 3.80 -5.28
CA GLN A 81 34.01 4.24 -4.54
C GLN A 81 33.75 4.52 -3.06
N ARG A 82 32.57 5.03 -2.69
CA ARG A 82 32.17 5.24 -1.29
C ARG A 82 31.99 3.94 -0.51
N SER A 83 31.86 2.83 -1.23
CA SER A 83 31.61 1.51 -0.65
C SER A 83 32.74 0.52 -0.97
N PRO A 84 34.01 0.78 -0.58
CA PRO A 84 35.09 -0.16 -0.86
C PRO A 84 34.85 -1.53 -0.19
N ASN A 85 34.12 -1.57 0.92
CA ASN A 85 33.74 -2.79 1.64
C ASN A 85 32.38 -3.41 1.23
N VAL A 86 31.66 -2.86 0.26
CA VAL A 86 30.39 -3.44 -0.24
C VAL A 86 30.54 -4.03 -1.65
N ARG A 87 31.69 -3.80 -2.29
CA ARG A 87 32.05 -4.33 -3.62
C ARG A 87 32.50 -5.81 -3.63
N SER A 88 32.24 -6.58 -2.58
CA SER A 88 32.17 -8.06 -2.72
C SER A 88 30.80 -8.55 -3.22
N SER A 89 29.97 -7.70 -3.82
CA SER A 89 28.65 -8.13 -4.30
C SER A 89 28.27 -7.63 -5.70
N SER A 90 29.20 -7.74 -6.65
CA SER A 90 28.83 -8.14 -8.01
C SER A 90 28.66 -9.67 -8.01
N ILE A 91 27.41 -10.12 -7.92
CA ILE A 91 26.90 -11.43 -8.37
C ILE A 91 27.91 -12.60 -8.34
N SER A 92 27.84 -13.38 -7.26
CA SER A 92 28.07 -14.84 -7.12
C SER A 92 28.99 -15.21 -5.95
N PHE A 93 28.44 -15.35 -4.73
CA PHE A 93 28.81 -16.46 -3.82
C PHE A 93 27.85 -16.53 -2.63
N SER A 94 26.97 -17.52 -2.68
CA SER A 94 26.52 -18.40 -1.60
C SER A 94 27.12 -18.18 -0.20
N GLN A 95 26.55 -17.29 0.61
CA GLN A 95 26.40 -17.52 2.06
C GLN A 95 25.48 -16.45 2.67
N ASP A 96 24.45 -16.94 3.34
CA ASP A 96 23.47 -16.24 4.18
C ASP A 96 22.44 -15.32 3.48
N SER A 97 21.55 -15.96 2.73
CA SER A 97 20.37 -15.37 2.10
C SER A 97 19.27 -14.94 3.09
N GLN A 98 19.46 -15.10 4.41
CA GLN A 98 18.45 -14.72 5.39
C GLN A 98 18.48 -13.22 5.74
N HIS A 99 19.65 -12.58 5.79
CA HIS A 99 19.77 -11.22 6.36
C HIS A 99 19.53 -10.07 5.35
N ARG A 100 19.56 -10.34 4.04
CA ARG A 100 19.42 -9.29 3.00
C ARG A 100 17.99 -8.95 2.64
N ASP A 101 17.02 -9.78 3.02
CA ASP A 101 15.61 -9.53 2.75
C ASP A 101 14.95 -8.60 3.77
N ASP A 102 15.68 -8.25 4.83
CA ASP A 102 15.18 -7.43 5.92
C ASP A 102 15.33 -5.93 5.64
N ILE A 103 16.20 -5.51 4.70
CA ILE A 103 16.42 -4.09 4.37
C ILE A 103 16.06 -3.80 2.92
N LYS A 104 15.08 -2.91 2.67
CA LYS A 104 14.66 -2.51 1.33
C LYS A 104 14.37 -1.00 1.26
N PRO A 105 14.63 -0.34 0.12
CA PRO A 105 14.39 1.10 -0.04
C PRO A 105 12.91 1.42 -0.24
N CYS A 106 12.39 2.44 0.43
CA CYS A 106 11.03 2.95 0.21
C CYS A 106 10.81 3.28 -1.28
N PRO A 107 9.71 2.83 -1.92
CA PRO A 107 9.51 3.08 -3.36
C PRO A 107 9.33 4.56 -3.71
N ARG A 108 8.88 5.37 -2.75
CA ARG A 108 8.66 6.81 -2.96
C ARG A 108 9.93 7.62 -2.70
N CYS A 109 10.46 7.58 -1.48
CA CYS A 109 11.57 8.45 -1.05
C CYS A 109 12.94 7.77 -1.02
N GLN A 110 13.02 6.46 -1.28
CA GLN A 110 14.26 5.66 -1.32
C GLN A 110 15.02 5.55 0.01
N VAL A 111 14.44 5.98 1.14
CA VAL A 111 15.02 5.71 2.46
C VAL A 111 15.06 4.19 2.70
N LEU A 112 16.15 3.70 3.29
CA LEU A 112 16.26 2.30 3.67
C LEU A 112 15.34 2.01 4.85
N ILE A 113 14.52 0.98 4.71
CA ILE A 113 13.58 0.51 5.72
C ILE A 113 14.00 -0.89 6.10
N VAL A 114 14.01 -1.17 7.41
CA VAL A 114 14.23 -2.51 7.96
C VAL A 114 12.89 -3.10 8.34
N LYS A 115 12.60 -4.33 7.91
CA LYS A 115 11.47 -5.12 8.36
C LYS A 115 11.94 -5.99 9.53
N MET A 116 11.40 -5.74 10.71
CA MET A 116 11.83 -6.43 11.94
C MET A 116 11.20 -7.81 12.14
N ASP A 117 10.17 -8.17 11.35
CA ASP A 117 9.39 -9.38 11.57
C ASP A 117 9.37 -10.34 10.36
N ASP A 118 9.69 -11.59 10.63
CA ASP A 118 9.87 -12.70 9.69
C ASP A 118 8.57 -13.23 9.05
N GLY A 119 7.43 -12.53 9.16
CA GLY A 119 6.16 -13.07 8.63
C GLY A 119 4.90 -12.30 8.98
N SER A 120 5.04 -11.17 9.69
CA SER A 120 3.92 -10.43 10.26
C SER A 120 3.08 -9.74 9.22
N CYS A 121 3.54 -8.76 8.46
CA CYS A 121 2.68 -8.06 7.50
C CYS A 121 3.49 -7.58 6.32
N ASN A 122 2.91 -7.61 5.11
CA ASN A 122 3.55 -7.04 3.93
C ASN A 122 3.09 -5.62 3.62
N HIS A 123 2.09 -5.09 4.33
CA HIS A 123 1.67 -3.70 4.25
C HIS A 123 2.54 -2.85 5.19
N MET A 124 3.48 -2.10 4.63
CA MET A 124 4.41 -1.28 5.40
C MET A 124 4.20 0.20 5.12
N THR A 125 4.40 1.02 6.15
CA THR A 125 4.31 2.48 6.04
C THR A 125 5.68 3.07 6.26
N CYS A 126 6.15 3.88 5.31
CA CYS A 126 7.42 4.57 5.45
C CYS A 126 7.35 5.64 6.54
N ALA A 127 8.20 5.57 7.56
CA ALA A 127 8.23 6.55 8.65
C ALA A 127 8.65 7.97 8.19
N VAL A 128 9.34 8.09 7.06
CA VAL A 128 9.83 9.38 6.54
C VAL A 128 8.78 10.07 5.67
N CYS A 129 8.33 9.42 4.59
CA CYS A 129 7.39 10.04 3.64
C CYS A 129 5.92 9.65 3.87
N GLY A 130 5.65 8.65 4.70
CA GLY A 130 4.31 8.13 4.96
C GLY A 130 3.70 7.30 3.84
N ALA A 131 4.45 6.96 2.79
CA ALA A 131 3.95 6.09 1.73
C ALA A 131 3.64 4.69 2.29
N GLU A 132 2.46 4.18 1.96
CA GLU A 132 2.05 2.80 2.23
C GLU A 132 2.43 1.94 1.04
N PHE A 133 3.20 0.87 1.28
CA PHE A 133 3.79 0.07 0.23
C PHE A 133 3.90 -1.41 0.62
N CYS A 134 3.95 -2.26 -0.41
CA CYS A 134 4.04 -3.70 -0.25
C CYS A 134 5.50 -4.15 -0.19
N TRP A 135 5.90 -4.78 0.90
CA TRP A 135 7.28 -5.27 1.10
C TRP A 135 7.74 -6.29 0.04
N LEU A 136 6.80 -7.08 -0.49
CA LEU A 136 7.13 -8.15 -1.44
C LEU A 136 7.49 -7.63 -2.83
N CYS A 137 6.85 -6.56 -3.29
CA CYS A 137 7.03 -6.03 -4.64
C CYS A 137 7.58 -4.60 -4.70
N MET A 138 7.74 -3.95 -3.56
CA MET A 138 8.22 -2.58 -3.43
C MET A 138 7.42 -1.60 -4.30
N LYS A 139 6.09 -1.71 -4.25
CA LYS A 139 5.16 -0.78 -4.90
C LYS A 139 4.21 -0.19 -3.86
N GLU A 140 3.79 1.05 -4.09
CA GLU A 140 2.74 1.66 -3.28
C GLU A 140 1.45 0.83 -3.35
N ILE A 141 0.77 0.75 -2.22
CA ILE A 141 -0.45 -0.05 -2.08
C ILE A 141 -1.63 0.77 -2.55
N SER A 142 -2.48 0.15 -3.37
CA SER A 142 -3.82 0.62 -3.70
C SER A 142 -4.85 -0.28 -3.02
N ASP A 143 -6.11 0.17 -2.94
CA ASP A 143 -7.22 -0.55 -2.28
C ASP A 143 -7.37 -2.01 -2.74
N LEU A 144 -6.98 -2.31 -3.99
CA LEU A 144 -7.08 -3.64 -4.61
C LEU A 144 -5.75 -4.40 -4.69
N HIS A 145 -4.66 -3.90 -4.08
CA HIS A 145 -3.32 -4.49 -4.24
C HIS A 145 -3.25 -5.98 -3.86
N TYR A 146 -3.93 -6.37 -2.77
CA TYR A 146 -3.96 -7.74 -2.25
C TYR A 146 -5.12 -8.58 -2.80
N LEU A 147 -6.03 -7.98 -3.57
CA LEU A 147 -7.22 -8.61 -4.13
C LEU A 147 -7.01 -9.21 -5.54
N SER A 148 -5.77 -9.19 -6.09
CA SER A 148 -5.32 -9.70 -7.43
C SER A 148 -5.28 -8.59 -8.52
N PRO A 149 -4.19 -8.41 -9.33
CA PRO A 149 -3.35 -9.41 -10.01
C PRO A 149 -1.83 -9.34 -9.71
N SER A 150 -1.41 -8.51 -8.74
CA SER A 150 -0.01 -8.40 -8.32
C SER A 150 0.55 -9.75 -7.84
N GLY A 151 -0.32 -10.59 -7.28
CA GLY A 151 -0.01 -11.85 -6.62
C GLY A 151 0.88 -11.69 -5.39
N CYS A 152 0.88 -10.52 -4.77
CA CYS A 152 1.44 -10.32 -3.43
C CYS A 152 0.39 -10.71 -2.38
N THR A 153 0.82 -11.37 -1.31
CA THR A 153 -0.05 -11.73 -0.19
C THR A 153 0.07 -10.71 0.92
N PHE A 154 -1.02 -10.53 1.67
CA PHE A 154 -1.00 -9.72 2.87
C PHE A 154 -0.06 -10.31 3.92
N TRP A 155 -0.12 -11.64 4.10
CA TRP A 155 0.69 -12.41 5.06
C TRP A 155 1.74 -13.27 4.34
N GLY A 156 2.87 -13.54 5.00
CA GLY A 156 3.90 -14.47 4.53
C GLY A 156 5.07 -13.84 3.77
N LYS A 157 6.09 -14.66 3.46
CA LYS A 157 7.41 -14.19 2.99
C LYS A 157 7.53 -14.00 1.46
N LYS A 158 6.64 -14.60 0.67
CA LYS A 158 6.80 -14.65 -0.81
C LYS A 158 5.48 -14.39 -1.54
N PRO A 159 5.52 -13.71 -2.69
CA PRO A 159 4.36 -13.60 -3.56
C PRO A 159 3.96 -14.97 -4.12
N TRP A 160 2.72 -15.08 -4.58
CA TRP A 160 2.19 -16.29 -5.21
C TRP A 160 3.01 -16.68 -6.44
N SER A 161 3.22 -17.99 -6.57
CA SER A 161 3.79 -18.56 -7.80
C SER A 161 2.85 -18.30 -8.98
N ARG A 162 3.41 -18.21 -10.20
CA ARG A 162 2.60 -17.97 -11.42
C ARG A 162 1.46 -18.98 -11.57
N LYS A 163 1.71 -20.26 -11.26
CA LYS A 163 0.70 -21.33 -11.28
C LYS A 163 -0.46 -21.03 -10.31
N LYS A 164 -0.15 -20.63 -9.08
CA LYS A 164 -1.16 -20.29 -8.08
C LYS A 164 -1.94 -19.03 -8.46
N LYS A 165 -1.27 -18.01 -9.04
CA LYS A 165 -1.94 -16.82 -9.59
C LYS A 165 -2.97 -17.19 -10.66
N ILE A 166 -2.55 -17.97 -11.66
CA ILE A 166 -3.41 -18.40 -12.77
C ILE A 166 -4.57 -19.26 -12.27
N LEU A 167 -4.30 -20.23 -11.40
CA LEU A 167 -5.34 -21.11 -10.84
C LEU A 167 -6.43 -20.31 -10.13
N TRP A 168 -6.05 -19.30 -9.35
CA TRP A 168 -7.01 -18.47 -8.61
C TRP A 168 -7.75 -17.49 -9.50
N GLN A 169 -7.09 -16.93 -10.52
CA GLN A 169 -7.74 -16.08 -11.53
C GLN A 169 -8.78 -16.86 -12.34
N LEU A 170 -8.45 -18.08 -12.79
CA LEU A 170 -9.40 -18.94 -13.48
C LEU A 170 -10.54 -19.40 -12.55
N GLY A 171 -10.20 -19.75 -11.30
CA GLY A 171 -11.17 -20.16 -10.30
C GLY A 171 -12.19 -19.08 -9.96
N THR A 172 -11.76 -17.82 -9.83
CA THR A 172 -12.67 -16.68 -9.60
C THR A 172 -13.48 -16.32 -10.84
N LEU A 173 -12.86 -16.34 -12.02
CA LEU A 173 -13.52 -16.03 -13.29
C LEU A 173 -14.69 -16.99 -13.58
N VAL A 174 -14.54 -18.27 -13.26
CA VAL A 174 -15.59 -19.28 -13.46
C VAL A 174 -16.50 -19.39 -12.23
N GLY A 175 -15.92 -19.40 -11.03
CA GLY A 175 -16.64 -19.63 -9.79
C GLY A 175 -17.58 -18.50 -9.40
N ALA A 176 -17.21 -17.23 -9.65
CA ALA A 176 -18.06 -16.11 -9.28
C ALA A 176 -19.36 -16.05 -10.11
N PRO A 177 -19.36 -16.14 -11.46
CA PRO A 177 -20.59 -16.18 -12.24
C PRO A 177 -21.49 -17.37 -11.90
N VAL A 178 -20.90 -18.56 -11.72
CA VAL A 178 -21.64 -19.77 -11.36
C VAL A 178 -22.26 -19.64 -9.96
N GLY A 179 -21.48 -19.17 -8.98
CA GLY A 179 -21.96 -18.95 -7.62
C GLY A 179 -23.08 -17.92 -7.55
N ILE A 180 -22.92 -16.79 -8.24
CA ILE A 180 -23.95 -15.74 -8.33
C ILE A 180 -25.21 -16.31 -9.01
N GLY A 181 -25.05 -17.06 -10.10
CA GLY A 181 -26.17 -17.67 -10.82
C GLY A 181 -26.95 -18.68 -9.97
N LEU A 182 -26.27 -19.55 -9.23
CA LEU A 182 -26.91 -20.52 -8.33
C LEU A 182 -27.64 -19.83 -7.17
N VAL A 183 -27.00 -18.85 -6.53
CA VAL A 183 -27.60 -18.09 -5.43
C VAL A 183 -28.82 -17.32 -5.93
N ALA A 184 -28.72 -16.62 -7.06
CA ALA A 184 -29.85 -15.93 -7.67
C ALA A 184 -30.97 -16.91 -8.05
N GLY A 185 -30.62 -18.08 -8.61
CA GLY A 185 -31.58 -19.11 -9.00
C GLY A 185 -32.39 -19.70 -7.85
N ILE A 186 -31.87 -19.68 -6.62
CA ILE A 186 -32.57 -20.14 -5.41
C ILE A 186 -33.26 -18.97 -4.71
N ALA A 187 -32.55 -17.87 -4.50
CA ALA A 187 -33.05 -16.72 -3.76
C ALA A 187 -34.20 -16.03 -4.47
N VAL A 188 -34.14 -15.86 -5.79
CA VAL A 188 -35.19 -15.15 -6.54
C VAL A 188 -36.53 -15.89 -6.46
N PRO A 189 -36.64 -17.21 -6.73
CA PRO A 189 -37.90 -17.94 -6.53
C PRO A 189 -38.36 -17.98 -5.07
N ALA A 190 -37.44 -18.10 -4.11
CA ALA A 190 -37.78 -18.08 -2.70
C ALA A 190 -38.41 -16.74 -2.28
N MET A 191 -37.87 -15.63 -2.79
CA MET A 191 -38.40 -14.29 -2.52
C MET A 191 -39.72 -14.03 -3.26
N ILE A 192 -39.82 -14.36 -4.56
CA ILE A 192 -40.99 -14.05 -5.39
C ILE A 192 -42.18 -14.98 -5.10
N ILE A 193 -41.93 -16.24 -4.75
CA ILE A 193 -42.99 -17.25 -4.59
C ILE A 193 -43.05 -17.74 -3.15
N GLY A 194 -41.89 -18.11 -2.59
CA GLY A 194 -41.82 -18.72 -1.25
C GLY A 194 -42.37 -17.81 -0.16
N ILE A 195 -41.93 -16.55 -0.12
CA ILE A 195 -42.35 -15.56 0.89
C ILE A 195 -43.86 -15.26 0.76
N PRO A 196 -44.40 -14.88 -0.41
CA PRO A 196 -45.85 -14.69 -0.60
C PRO A 196 -46.71 -15.88 -0.17
N VAL A 197 -46.33 -17.12 -0.56
CA VAL A 197 -47.08 -18.33 -0.19
C VAL A 197 -47.02 -18.57 1.32
N TRP A 198 -45.87 -18.35 1.95
CA TRP A 198 -45.71 -18.50 3.39
C TRP A 198 -46.51 -17.45 4.16
N VAL A 199 -46.44 -16.18 3.77
CA VAL A 199 -47.22 -15.08 4.37
C VAL A 199 -48.72 -15.35 4.22
N GLY A 200 -49.16 -15.75 3.03
CA GLY A 200 -50.56 -16.11 2.77
C GLY A 200 -51.05 -17.27 3.65
N ARG A 201 -50.28 -18.35 3.77
CA ARG A 201 -50.61 -19.50 4.64
C ARG A 201 -50.64 -19.10 6.12
N LYS A 202 -49.68 -18.30 6.57
CA LYS A 202 -49.59 -17.83 7.95
C LYS A 202 -50.78 -16.94 8.31
N LEU A 203 -51.19 -16.04 7.42
CA LEU A 203 -52.36 -15.18 7.62
C LEU A 203 -53.67 -15.96 7.54
N TYR A 204 -53.77 -16.95 6.66
CA TYR A 204 -54.93 -17.84 6.59
C TYR A 204 -55.17 -18.56 7.92
N SER A 205 -54.13 -19.19 8.49
CA SER A 205 -54.22 -19.87 9.79
C SER A 205 -54.56 -18.92 10.93
N ARG A 206 -54.01 -17.69 10.94
CA ARG A 206 -54.34 -16.70 11.99
C ARG A 206 -55.78 -16.18 11.93
N TYR A 207 -56.38 -16.12 10.74
CA TYR A 207 -57.73 -15.58 10.54
C TYR A 207 -58.75 -16.68 10.20
N GLU A 208 -58.49 -17.92 10.57
CA GLU A 208 -59.33 -19.07 10.23
C GLU A 208 -60.77 -18.91 10.76
N LEU A 209 -60.91 -18.42 11.99
CA LEU A 209 -62.19 -18.17 12.66
C LEU A 209 -62.84 -16.82 12.29
N ALA A 210 -62.20 -16.00 11.45
CA ALA A 210 -62.70 -14.69 11.06
C ALA A 210 -63.60 -14.74 9.82
N ASN A 211 -64.44 -13.72 9.65
CA ASN A 211 -65.28 -13.58 8.45
C ASN A 211 -64.47 -13.59 7.14
N LYS A 212 -65.03 -14.24 6.11
CA LYS A 212 -64.40 -14.45 4.80
C LYS A 212 -63.79 -13.17 4.20
N HIS A 213 -64.51 -12.05 4.26
CA HIS A 213 -64.03 -10.77 3.72
C HIS A 213 -62.81 -10.23 4.49
N LYS A 214 -62.83 -10.31 5.82
CA LYS A 214 -61.72 -9.86 6.68
C LYS A 214 -60.46 -10.71 6.47
N ARG A 215 -60.64 -12.03 6.35
CA ARG A 215 -59.57 -12.98 6.04
C ARG A 215 -58.94 -12.71 4.67
N ASN A 216 -59.76 -12.55 3.63
CA ASN A 216 -59.26 -12.30 2.27
C ASN A 216 -58.52 -10.96 2.15
N LEU A 217 -59.02 -9.90 2.81
CA LEU A 217 -58.36 -8.58 2.84
C LEU A 217 -56.98 -8.66 3.51
N ALA A 218 -56.88 -9.34 4.67
CA ALA A 218 -55.62 -9.51 5.39
C ALA A 218 -54.59 -10.30 4.56
N ILE A 219 -55.01 -11.39 3.92
CA ILE A 219 -54.12 -12.20 3.06
C ILE A 219 -53.64 -11.39 1.85
N ALA A 220 -54.54 -10.72 1.12
CA ALA A 220 -54.17 -9.91 -0.04
C ALA A 220 -53.19 -8.79 0.34
N GLY A 221 -53.49 -8.03 1.39
CA GLY A 221 -52.62 -6.96 1.87
C GLY A 221 -51.26 -7.47 2.35
N GLY A 222 -51.23 -8.60 3.06
CA GLY A 222 -49.99 -9.20 3.55
C GLY A 222 -49.10 -9.75 2.43
N VAL A 223 -49.69 -10.37 1.41
CA VAL A 223 -48.96 -10.91 0.25
C VAL A 223 -48.44 -9.79 -0.67
N THR A 224 -49.20 -8.71 -0.85
CA THR A 224 -48.73 -7.58 -1.67
C THR A 224 -47.63 -6.77 -0.98
N ALA A 225 -47.58 -6.78 0.36
CA ALA A 225 -46.56 -6.10 1.15
C ALA A 225 -45.28 -6.94 1.38
N SER A 226 -45.27 -8.21 0.94
CA SER A 226 -44.19 -9.18 1.19
C SER A 226 -43.29 -9.42 -0.01
#